data_AF-A0A379VYZ1-F1
#
_entry.id   AF-A0A379VYZ1-F1
#
_cell.length_a   1.000
_cell.length_b   1.000
_cell.length_c   1.000
_cell.angle_alpha   90.00
_cell.angle_beta   90.00
_cell.angle_gamma   90.00
#
_symmetry.space_group_name_H-M   'P 1'
#
loop_
_entity.id
_entity.type
_entity.pdbx_description
1 polymer ?
#
loop_
_entity_poly.entity_id
_entity_poly.type
_entity_poly.pdbx_seq_one_letter_code
_entity_poly.pdbx_strand_id
1 'polypeptide(L)' 'MYVGPSLPTDRESVFYLNSKAIPSVDKNKLTGNSLQIATQSVIKLFIRPKNLAEAQLMPRRRFAAVTSAAS' A
#
# COMPACT_ATOMS: atom_id res chain seq x y z
N MET A 1 8.68 -7.55 15.48
CA MET A 1 10.09 -7.13 15.62
C MET A 1 10.73 -7.20 14.24
N TYR A 2 11.33 -6.11 13.75
CA TYR A 2 12.11 -6.12 12.49
C TYR A 2 13.49 -6.70 12.78
N VAL A 3 13.99 -7.59 11.92
CA VAL A 3 15.22 -8.37 12.13
C VAL A 3 16.30 -8.09 11.07
N GLY A 4 16.10 -7.07 10.24
CA GLY A 4 17.05 -6.66 9.21
C GLY A 4 18.03 -5.59 9.69
N PRO A 5 18.90 -5.10 8.78
CA PRO A 5 19.85 -4.02 9.08
C PRO A 5 19.14 -2.73 9.46
N SER A 6 19.78 -1.88 10.25
CA SER A 6 19.21 -0.60 10.70
C SER A 6 18.58 0.20 9.56
N LEU A 7 17.34 0.64 9.78
CA LEU A 7 16.60 1.40 8.78
C LEU A 7 17.10 2.85 8.68
N PRO A 8 17.05 3.47 7.50
CA PRO A 8 17.28 4.91 7.35
C PRO A 8 16.38 5.74 8.25
N THR A 9 16.94 6.81 8.83
CA THR A 9 16.22 7.72 9.74
C THR A 9 15.81 9.03 9.07
N ASP A 10 16.36 9.32 7.89
CA ASP A 10 16.17 10.55 7.11
C ASP A 10 15.11 10.42 6.00
N ARG A 11 14.65 9.20 5.71
CA ARG A 11 13.70 8.90 4.62
C ARG A 11 12.85 7.69 4.92
N GLU A 12 11.74 7.58 4.20
CA GLU A 12 10.88 6.40 4.27
C GLU A 12 11.51 5.20 3.57
N SER A 13 11.22 4.01 4.09
CA SER A 13 11.57 2.75 3.44
C SER A 13 10.32 2.06 2.92
N VAL A 14 10.40 1.50 1.70
CA VAL A 14 9.32 0.73 1.10
C VAL A 14 9.70 -0.75 1.09
N PHE A 15 8.84 -1.57 1.67
CA PHE A 15 8.92 -3.02 1.60
C PHE A 15 7.72 -3.59 0.85
N TYR A 16 7.90 -4.78 0.28
CA TYR A 16 6.85 -5.50 -0.41
C TYR A 16 6.50 -6.78 0.33
N LEU A 17 5.30 -6.82 0.89
CA LEU A 17 4.73 -8.06 1.40
C LEU A 17 4.11 -8.83 0.23
N ASN A 18 4.66 -10.01 -0.04
CA ASN A 18 4.15 -10.92 -1.05
C ASN A 18 3.31 -12.00 -0.37
N SER A 19 2.01 -12.01 -0.64
CA SER A 19 1.10 -13.07 -0.21
C SER A 19 0.69 -13.91 -1.42
N LYS A 20 0.97 -15.22 -1.38
CA LYS A 20 0.70 -16.16 -2.47
C LYS A 20 -0.37 -17.16 -2.02
N ALA A 21 -1.48 -17.23 -2.75
CA ALA A 21 -2.51 -18.24 -2.54
C ALA A 21 -2.28 -19.39 -3.54
N ILE A 22 -1.95 -20.57 -3.01
CA ILE A 22 -1.76 -21.78 -3.80
C ILE A 22 -3.07 -22.57 -3.78
N PRO A 23 -3.73 -22.78 -4.94
CA PRO A 23 -4.94 -23.59 -5.00
C PRO A 23 -4.62 -25.08 -4.74
N SER A 24 -5.51 -25.75 -4.01
CA SER A 24 -5.43 -27.20 -3.81
C SER A 24 -6.14 -27.95 -4.95
N VAL A 25 -5.63 -29.11 -5.31
CA VAL A 25 -6.20 -29.97 -6.37
C VAL A 25 -6.52 -31.34 -5.81
N ASP A 26 -7.68 -31.88 -6.21
CA ASP A 26 -8.08 -33.24 -5.86
C ASP A 26 -7.66 -34.22 -6.96
N LYS A 27 -6.83 -35.19 -6.60
CA LYS A 27 -6.19 -36.09 -7.57
C LYS A 27 -7.20 -36.99 -8.30
N ASN A 28 -8.31 -37.31 -7.65
CA ASN A 28 -9.36 -38.16 -8.21
C ASN A 28 -10.26 -37.41 -9.21
N LYS A 29 -10.16 -36.06 -9.26
CA LYS A 29 -10.89 -35.19 -10.19
C LYS A 29 -10.02 -34.64 -11.33
N LEU A 30 -8.78 -35.12 -11.45
CA LEU A 30 -7.83 -34.71 -12.51
C LEU A 30 -8.12 -35.31 -13.89
N THR A 31 -9.24 -36.00 -14.10
CA THR A 31 -9.59 -36.58 -15.39
C THR A 31 -10.13 -35.50 -16.34
N GLY A 32 -9.22 -34.79 -17.02
CA GLY A 32 -9.54 -33.80 -18.06
C GLY A 32 -8.66 -32.53 -17.98
N ASN A 33 -8.90 -31.59 -18.90
CA ASN A 33 -8.19 -30.30 -18.91
C ASN A 33 -8.85 -29.36 -17.89
N SER A 34 -8.08 -28.86 -16.92
CA SER A 34 -8.55 -27.90 -15.93
C SER A 34 -7.69 -26.64 -15.93
N LEU A 35 -8.32 -25.48 -15.77
CA LEU A 35 -7.65 -24.20 -15.57
C LEU A 35 -7.64 -23.88 -14.08
N GLN A 36 -6.45 -23.63 -13.54
CA GLN A 36 -6.28 -23.22 -12.15
C GLN A 36 -5.83 -21.77 -12.08
N ILE A 37 -6.39 -21.04 -11.11
CA ILE A 37 -6.05 -19.65 -10.87
C ILE A 37 -5.41 -19.57 -9.49
N ALA A 38 -4.13 -19.19 -9.47
CA ALA A 38 -3.43 -18.77 -8.26
C ALA A 38 -3.42 -17.24 -8.21
N THR A 39 -3.51 -16.68 -7.00
CA THR A 39 -3.46 -15.23 -6.81
C THR A 39 -2.23 -14.85 -6.00
N GLN A 40 -1.62 -13.73 -6.37
CA GLN A 40 -0.55 -13.11 -5.61
C GLN A 40 -0.90 -11.66 -5.33
N SER A 41 -0.93 -11.30 -4.06
CA SER A 41 -1.09 -9.92 -3.61
C SER A 41 0.29 -9.36 -3.25
N VAL A 42 0.65 -8.24 -3.88
CA VAL A 42 1.89 -7.50 -3.62
C VAL A 42 1.52 -6.20 -2.94
N ILE A 43 1.78 -6.13 -1.64
CA ILE A 43 1.34 -5.02 -0.78
C ILE A 43 2.56 -4.17 -0.44
N LYS A 44 2.47 -2.87 -0.69
CA LYS A 44 3.49 -1.88 -0.29
C LYS A 44 3.33 -1.56 1.19
N LEU A 45 4.41 -1.73 1.94
CA LEU A 45 4.53 -1.33 3.34
C LEU A 45 5.51 -0.17 3.44
N PHE A 46 5.03 0.99 3.88
CA PHE A 46 5.83 2.19 4.09
C PHE A 46 6.22 2.28 5.57
N ILE A 47 7.52 2.25 5.87
CA ILE A 47 8.04 2.49 7.21
C ILE A 47 8.57 3.92 7.26
N ARG A 48 7.88 4.76 8.05
CA ARG A 48 8.23 6.17 8.24
C ARG A 48 8.96 6.36 9.57
N PRO A 49 10.18 6.94 9.58
CA PRO A 49 10.87 7.31 10.81
C PRO A 49 10.17 8.50 11.50
N LYS A 50 10.23 8.55 12.84
CA LYS A 50 9.52 9.55 13.66
C LYS A 50 9.93 11.00 13.39
N ASN A 51 11.18 11.20 12.96
CA ASN A 51 11.79 12.53 12.85
C ASN A 51 11.70 13.12 11.44
N LEU A 52 10.88 12.53 10.56
CA LEU A 52 10.66 13.07 9.23
C LEU A 52 9.64 14.22 9.32
N ALA A 53 9.97 15.37 8.71
CA ALA A 53 9.04 16.48 8.62
C ALA A 53 7.71 16.00 8.00
N GLU A 54 6.59 16.37 8.61
CA GLU A 54 5.29 16.01 8.05
C GLU A 54 5.19 16.55 6.64
N ALA A 55 4.76 15.69 5.72
CA ALA A 55 4.35 16.15 4.40
C ALA A 55 3.18 17.10 4.63
N GLN A 56 3.45 18.40 4.53
CA GLN A 56 2.45 19.44 4.70
C GLN A 56 1.35 19.18 3.67
N LEU A 57 0.26 18.58 4.13
CA LEU A 57 -0.97 18.50 3.36
C LEU A 57 -1.37 19.94 3.14
N MET A 58 -1.13 20.47 1.95
CA MET A 58 -1.57 21.81 1.62
C MET A 58 -3.06 21.88 1.96
N PRO A 59 -3.49 22.81 2.84
CA PRO A 59 -4.89 22.94 3.14
C PRO A 59 -5.62 23.14 1.82
N ARG A 60 -6.70 22.37 1.56
CA ARG A 60 -7.55 22.61 0.39
C ARG A 60 -7.88 24.09 0.42
N ARG A 61 -7.31 24.86 -0.52
CA ARG A 61 -7.53 26.30 -0.61
C ARG A 61 -9.04 26.48 -0.69
N ARG A 62 -9.68 26.89 0.41
CA ARG A 62 -11.10 27.24 0.37
C ARG A 62 -11.16 28.47 -0.51
N PHE A 63 -11.80 28.34 -1.67
CA PHE A 63 -12.16 29.50 -2.47
C PHE A 63 -13.03 30.38 -1.58
N ALA A 64 -12.49 31.50 -1.11
CA ALA A 64 -13.27 32.50 -0.41
C ALA A 64 -14.27 33.06 -1.44
N ALA A 65 -15.56 32.81 -1.24
CA ALA A 65 -16.60 33.44 -2.03
C ALA A 65 -16.51 34.96 -1.78
N VAL A 66 -16.05 35.69 -2.78
CA VAL A 66 -16.17 37.15 -2.82
C VAL A 66 -17.65 37.45 -3.00
N THR A 67 -18.34 37.70 -1.90
CA THR A 67 -19.62 38.40 -1.91
C THR A 67 -19.38 39.68 -1.12
N SER A 68 -18.93 40.71 -1.83
CA SER A 68 -18.99 42.08 -1.34
C SER A 68 -20.34 42.64 -1.77
N ALA A 69 -21.13 43.00 -0.78
CA ALA A 69 -22.45 43.59 -0.93
C ALA A 69 -22.40 44.85 -1.81
N ALA A 70 -23.36 44.95 -2.72
CA ALA A 70 -23.80 46.22 -3.24
C ALA A 70 -24.50 46.96 -2.09
N SER A 71 -24.07 48.19 -1.84
CA SER A 71 -24.82 49.23 -1.13
C SER A 71 -24.67 50.51 -1.93
#